data_AF-A0A358CWP9-F1
#
_entry.id   AF-A0A358CWP9-F1
#
_cell.length_a   1.000
_cell.length_b   1.000
_cell.length_c   1.000
_cell.angle_alpha   90.00
_cell.angle_beta   90.00
_cell.angle_gamma   90.00
#
_symmetry.space_group_name_H-M   'P 1'
#
loop_
_entity.id
_entity.type
_entity.pdbx_description
1 polymer ?
#
loop_
_entity_poly.entity_id
_entity_poly.type
_entity_poly.pdbx_seq_one_letter_code
_entity_poly.pdbx_strand_id
1 'polypeptide(L)'
;MKKFILLDKKNIYPIIVGGILCFLSTGCGSSQLGSVAEVSEVNGTVLLPTGRPLKGGKLVLRPNGGAIRGARPMSVDINKDGTFLIQSTSKESKIVAAEYKVFINVSSDPRLRGLRSQVPQKYQDIGEDETDLFVNLAEQADGIVLKMTKG
;
A
#
# COMPACT_ATOMS: atom_id res chain seq x y z
N MET A 1 -63.73 75.56 -15.23
CA MET A 1 -62.67 74.91 -16.03
C MET A 1 -62.57 73.45 -15.62
N LYS A 2 -62.32 72.59 -16.61
CA LYS A 2 -62.32 71.13 -16.54
C LYS A 2 -61.24 70.58 -15.59
N LYS A 3 -61.55 69.48 -14.89
CA LYS A 3 -60.86 68.18 -15.10
C LYS A 3 -61.58 67.06 -14.36
N PHE A 4 -61.82 66.01 -15.13
CA PHE A 4 -62.54 64.79 -14.80
C PHE A 4 -61.66 63.79 -14.04
N ILE A 5 -62.35 62.96 -13.28
CA ILE A 5 -61.92 61.75 -12.58
C ILE A 5 -61.23 60.76 -13.54
N LEU A 6 -60.18 60.08 -13.06
CA LEU A 6 -59.91 58.69 -13.44
C LEU A 6 -59.03 58.01 -12.39
N LEU A 7 -59.68 57.34 -11.41
CA LEU A 7 -59.08 56.25 -10.67
C LEU A 7 -59.02 55.04 -11.60
N ASP A 8 -57.82 54.64 -12.01
CA ASP A 8 -57.63 53.34 -12.66
C ASP A 8 -57.65 52.25 -11.58
N LYS A 9 -58.58 51.33 -11.76
CA LYS A 9 -58.91 50.23 -10.88
C LYS A 9 -58.43 48.97 -11.60
N LYS A 10 -57.26 48.46 -11.24
CA LYS A 10 -56.85 47.11 -11.66
C LYS A 10 -56.33 46.30 -10.50
N ASN A 11 -57.27 45.54 -9.95
CA ASN A 11 -57.05 44.47 -9.00
C ASN A 11 -56.96 43.17 -9.81
N ILE A 12 -55.74 42.61 -9.98
CA ILE A 12 -55.53 41.23 -10.42
C ILE A 12 -54.30 40.68 -9.67
N TYR A 13 -54.55 39.96 -8.57
CA TYR A 13 -53.72 38.84 -8.10
C TYR A 13 -54.37 37.55 -8.66
N PRO A 14 -53.74 36.35 -8.70
CA PRO A 14 -52.58 35.88 -7.91
C PRO A 14 -51.59 34.96 -8.68
N ILE A 15 -50.68 34.29 -7.95
CA ILE A 15 -49.88 33.11 -8.34
C ILE A 15 -48.66 33.50 -9.21
N ILE A 16 -47.42 33.38 -8.74
CA ILE A 16 -46.66 32.12 -8.77
C ILE A 16 -45.58 32.13 -7.67
N VAL A 17 -45.57 30.98 -6.99
CA VAL A 17 -44.60 30.44 -6.05
C VAL A 17 -43.18 30.41 -6.64
N GLY A 18 -42.18 30.65 -5.78
CA GLY A 18 -40.90 29.94 -5.89
C GLY A 18 -39.78 30.71 -6.59
N GLY A 19 -38.81 31.16 -5.80
CA GLY A 19 -37.57 31.72 -6.32
C GLY A 19 -36.50 32.04 -5.28
N ILE A 20 -36.53 31.41 -4.11
CA ILE A 20 -35.35 31.34 -3.23
C ILE A 20 -34.72 29.98 -3.49
N LEU A 21 -33.76 29.93 -4.42
CA LEU A 21 -32.70 28.93 -4.37
C LEU A 21 -31.38 29.64 -4.66
N CYS A 22 -30.78 30.11 -3.57
CA CYS A 22 -29.34 30.23 -3.46
C CYS A 22 -28.73 28.83 -3.64
N PHE A 23 -28.30 28.49 -4.86
CA PHE A 23 -27.32 27.43 -5.03
C PHE A 23 -25.93 28.03 -4.83
N LEU A 24 -25.57 28.08 -3.55
CA LEU A 24 -24.18 28.12 -3.13
C LEU A 24 -23.48 26.86 -3.65
N SER A 25 -22.31 27.08 -4.28
CA SER A 25 -21.15 26.20 -4.24
C SER A 25 -21.34 24.74 -4.65
N THR A 26 -21.22 24.46 -5.95
CA THR A 26 -20.47 23.26 -6.36
C THR A 26 -19.00 23.65 -6.46
N GLY A 27 -18.34 23.62 -5.30
CA GLY A 27 -16.90 23.47 -5.28
C GLY A 27 -16.56 22.25 -6.14
N CYS A 28 -15.72 22.45 -7.14
CA CYS A 28 -15.00 21.37 -7.80
C CYS A 28 -14.13 20.74 -6.70
N GLY A 29 -14.72 19.80 -5.96
CA GLY A 29 -14.00 18.91 -5.09
C GLY A 29 -13.10 18.11 -6.01
N SER A 30 -11.87 18.59 -6.19
CA SER A 30 -10.77 17.77 -6.63
C SER A 30 -10.73 16.59 -5.67
N SER A 31 -11.29 15.47 -6.11
CA SER A 31 -11.17 14.19 -5.45
C SER A 31 -9.67 13.94 -5.31
N GLN A 32 -9.09 14.29 -4.16
CA GLN A 32 -7.80 13.77 -3.76
C GLN A 32 -8.03 12.27 -3.64
N LEU A 33 -7.71 11.59 -4.74
CA LEU A 33 -7.50 10.17 -4.82
C LEU A 33 -6.62 9.83 -3.62
N GLY A 34 -7.20 9.23 -2.58
CA GLY A 34 -6.53 9.04 -1.31
C GLY A 34 -5.12 8.49 -1.54
N SER A 35 -4.11 9.25 -1.14
CA SER A 35 -2.73 8.85 -1.29
C SER A 35 -2.52 7.62 -0.42
N VAL A 36 -2.09 6.52 -1.04
CA VAL A 36 -1.68 5.32 -0.31
C VAL A 36 -0.44 5.68 0.49
N ALA A 37 -0.37 5.25 1.76
CA ALA A 37 0.80 5.49 2.59
C ALA A 37 2.02 4.76 1.99
N GLU A 38 3.15 5.45 1.92
CA GLU A 38 4.38 4.96 1.29
C GLU A 38 5.54 5.11 2.28
N VAL A 39 6.49 4.17 2.22
CA VAL A 39 7.76 4.23 2.96
C VAL A 39 8.90 4.42 1.97
N SER A 40 9.91 5.22 2.34
CA SER A 40 11.05 5.50 1.46
C SER A 40 12.08 4.38 1.45
N GLU A 41 12.18 3.64 2.56
CA GLU A 41 13.18 2.61 2.77
C GLU A 41 12.62 1.51 3.66
N VAL A 42 13.03 0.26 3.40
CA VAL A 42 12.80 -0.89 4.27
C VAL A 42 14.11 -1.64 4.47
N ASN A 43 14.50 -1.89 5.70
CA ASN A 43 15.71 -2.65 5.98
C ASN A 43 15.53 -3.61 7.17
N GLY A 44 16.43 -4.57 7.26
CA GLY A 44 16.38 -5.56 8.32
C GLY A 44 17.37 -6.70 8.16
N THR A 45 17.17 -7.73 8.96
CA THR A 45 17.97 -8.96 8.99
C THR A 45 17.08 -10.18 8.91
N VAL A 46 17.49 -11.19 8.14
CA VAL A 46 16.83 -12.49 8.04
C VAL A 46 17.61 -13.53 8.84
N LEU A 47 16.92 -14.23 9.74
CA LEU A 47 17.50 -15.24 10.61
C LEU A 47 16.92 -16.63 10.31
N LEU A 48 17.81 -17.61 10.27
CA LEU A 48 17.48 -19.04 10.26
C LEU A 48 16.82 -19.46 11.58
N PRO A 49 16.19 -20.65 11.64
CA PRO A 49 15.62 -21.18 12.89
C PRO A 49 16.64 -21.33 14.03
N THR A 50 17.93 -21.46 13.67
CA THR A 50 19.06 -21.50 14.61
C THR A 50 19.38 -20.14 15.24
N GLY A 51 18.76 -19.05 14.79
CA GLY A 51 19.08 -17.67 15.16
C GLY A 51 20.28 -17.10 14.40
N ARG A 52 20.94 -17.88 13.54
CA ARG A 52 22.05 -17.39 12.70
C ARG A 52 21.51 -16.61 11.50
N PRO A 53 22.24 -15.59 11.00
CA PRO A 53 21.82 -14.88 9.80
C PRO A 53 21.79 -15.78 8.56
N LEU A 54 20.77 -15.60 7.72
CA LEU A 54 20.65 -16.26 6.43
C LEU A 54 21.61 -15.60 5.43
N LYS A 55 22.62 -16.32 4.96
CA LYS A 55 23.66 -15.75 4.10
C LYS A 55 23.33 -15.94 2.63
N GLY A 56 22.85 -14.89 1.96
CA GLY A 56 22.51 -14.94 0.54
C GLY A 56 21.07 -15.34 0.24
N GLY A 57 20.78 -15.48 -1.06
CA GLY A 57 19.42 -15.70 -1.57
C GLY A 57 18.67 -14.39 -1.79
N LYS A 58 17.39 -14.48 -2.11
CA LYS A 58 16.50 -13.33 -2.30
C LYS A 58 15.35 -13.37 -1.32
N LEU A 59 15.09 -12.25 -0.67
CA LEU A 59 13.86 -12.01 0.07
C LEU A 59 12.77 -11.64 -0.93
N VAL A 60 11.57 -12.18 -0.75
CA VAL A 60 10.39 -11.89 -1.58
C VAL A 60 9.25 -11.49 -0.66
N LEU A 61 8.73 -10.28 -0.87
CA LEU A 61 7.62 -9.70 -0.13
C LEU A 61 6.39 -9.69 -1.04
N ARG A 62 5.32 -10.37 -0.65
CA ARG A 62 4.03 -10.38 -1.38
C ARG A 62 2.97 -9.68 -0.54
N PRO A 63 2.20 -8.72 -1.08
CA PRO A 63 1.13 -8.07 -0.32
C PRO A 63 0.20 -9.11 0.32
N ASN A 64 -0.06 -8.97 1.62
CA ASN A 64 -1.02 -9.81 2.33
C ASN A 64 -2.43 -9.22 2.18
N GLY A 65 -3.42 -10.04 1.84
CA GLY A 65 -4.81 -9.60 1.68
C GLY A 65 -5.09 -8.89 0.35
N GLY A 66 -5.42 -9.67 -0.68
CA GLY A 66 -6.02 -9.17 -1.93
C GLY A 66 -5.24 -8.07 -2.67
N ALA A 67 -5.93 -7.40 -3.60
CA ALA A 67 -5.36 -6.31 -4.38
C ALA A 67 -5.32 -5.01 -3.56
N ILE A 68 -4.31 -4.85 -2.71
CA ILE A 68 -4.02 -3.55 -2.09
C ILE A 68 -3.55 -2.59 -3.18
N ARG A 69 -4.27 -1.47 -3.34
CA ARG A 69 -4.00 -0.50 -4.39
C ARG A 69 -2.54 -0.01 -4.34
N GLY A 70 -1.80 -0.22 -5.43
CA GLY A 70 -0.41 0.21 -5.56
C GLY A 70 0.62 -0.70 -4.91
N ALA A 71 0.22 -1.64 -4.03
CA ALA A 71 1.13 -2.61 -3.46
C ALA A 71 1.46 -3.67 -4.51
N ARG A 72 2.76 -3.93 -4.71
CA ARG A 72 3.26 -4.94 -5.65
C ARG A 72 4.20 -5.89 -4.92
N PRO A 73 4.37 -7.13 -5.40
CA PRO A 73 5.43 -7.99 -4.93
C PRO A 73 6.79 -7.32 -5.11
N MET A 74 7.65 -7.42 -4.10
CA MET A 74 9.01 -6.89 -4.11
C MET A 74 10.00 -8.03 -3.89
N SER A 75 11.18 -7.92 -4.49
CA SER A 75 12.27 -8.86 -4.23
C SER A 75 13.59 -8.12 -4.08
N VAL A 76 14.40 -8.55 -3.13
CA VAL A 76 15.69 -7.96 -2.80
C VAL A 76 16.70 -9.04 -2.44
N ASP A 77 17.97 -8.83 -2.78
CA ASP A 77 19.04 -9.73 -2.38
C ASP A 77 19.30 -9.65 -0.87
N ILE A 78 19.63 -10.79 -0.28
CA ILE A 78 20.05 -10.89 1.12
C ILE A 78 21.59 -10.90 1.13
N ASN A 79 22.18 -9.99 1.90
CA ASN A 79 23.62 -9.86 2.01
C ASN A 79 24.25 -11.07 2.73
N LYS A 80 25.58 -11.16 2.66
CA LYS A 80 26.35 -12.26 3.30
C LYS A 80 26.29 -12.25 4.83
N ASP A 81 25.93 -11.13 5.42
CA ASP A 81 25.69 -10.95 6.86
C ASP A 81 24.22 -11.17 7.25
N GLY A 82 23.35 -11.46 6.28
CA GLY A 82 21.91 -11.67 6.44
C GLY A 82 21.07 -10.41 6.45
N THR A 83 21.65 -9.24 6.20
CA THR A 83 20.91 -7.99 6.07
C THR A 83 20.25 -7.83 4.70
N PHE A 84 19.23 -6.97 4.60
CA PHE A 84 18.61 -6.56 3.33
C PHE A 84 18.22 -5.08 3.38
N LEU A 85 18.10 -4.46 2.20
CA LEU A 85 17.75 -3.05 2.04
C LEU A 85 16.94 -2.84 0.75
N ILE A 86 15.72 -2.33 0.89
CA ILE A 86 14.83 -1.95 -0.21
C ILE A 86 14.67 -0.43 -0.16
N GLN A 87 14.98 0.25 -1.25
CA GLN A 87 14.84 1.70 -1.35
C GLN A 87 13.89 2.09 -2.47
N SER A 88 13.03 3.07 -2.19
CA SER A 88 12.17 3.69 -3.19
C SER A 88 12.97 4.70 -4.00
N THR A 89 13.58 4.23 -5.09
CA THR A 89 14.44 5.02 -5.97
C THR A 89 13.69 5.73 -7.10
N SER A 90 12.44 5.34 -7.37
CA SER A 90 11.62 5.89 -8.46
C SER A 90 10.13 5.75 -8.16
N LYS A 91 9.29 6.40 -8.98
CA LYS A 91 7.83 6.24 -8.91
C LYS A 91 7.36 4.80 -9.19
N GLU A 92 8.19 3.98 -9.83
CA GLU A 92 7.89 2.58 -10.12
C GLU A 92 8.35 1.63 -9.02
N SER A 93 9.26 2.07 -8.14
CA SER A 93 9.73 1.35 -6.95
C SER A 93 9.13 1.91 -5.65
N LYS A 94 7.91 2.45 -5.71
CA LYS A 94 7.16 2.85 -4.52
C LYS A 94 6.96 1.66 -3.59
N ILE A 95 7.29 1.86 -2.32
CA ILE A 95 7.05 0.87 -1.28
C ILE A 95 5.80 1.28 -0.54
N VAL A 96 4.73 0.50 -0.69
CA VAL A 96 3.46 0.77 -0.02
C VAL A 96 3.55 0.30 1.43
N ALA A 97 3.13 1.16 2.35
CA ALA A 97 3.01 0.84 3.78
C ALA A 97 1.81 -0.08 4.00
N ALA A 98 2.05 -1.39 3.89
CA ALA A 98 1.04 -2.44 4.05
C ALA A 98 1.67 -3.68 4.70
N GLU A 99 0.83 -4.68 4.96
CA GLU A 99 1.29 -5.99 5.40
C GLU A 99 1.74 -6.85 4.20
N TYR A 100 2.85 -7.55 4.36
CA TYR A 100 3.42 -8.44 3.35
C TYR A 100 3.72 -9.81 3.95
N LYS A 101 3.39 -10.86 3.19
CA LYS A 101 3.92 -12.22 3.36
C LYS A 101 5.37 -12.27 2.89
N VAL A 102 6.21 -12.97 3.65
CA VAL A 102 7.64 -13.08 3.37
C VAL A 102 7.98 -14.50 2.90
N PHE A 103 8.70 -14.56 1.78
CA PHE A 103 9.27 -15.78 1.23
C PHE A 103 10.77 -15.59 0.93
N ILE A 104 11.46 -16.70 0.77
CA ILE A 104 12.87 -16.77 0.44
C ILE A 104 13.02 -17.52 -0.87
N ASN A 105 13.47 -16.80 -1.89
CA ASN A 105 13.88 -17.40 -3.13
C ASN A 105 15.35 -17.81 -3.01
N VAL A 106 15.53 -19.10 -2.76
CA VAL A 106 16.82 -19.77 -2.85
C VAL A 106 17.07 -20.12 -4.32
N SER A 107 17.66 -19.17 -5.05
CA SER A 107 17.97 -19.28 -6.47
C SER A 107 18.65 -20.61 -6.83
N SER A 108 18.48 -21.04 -8.08
CA SER A 108 19.20 -22.18 -8.66
C SER A 108 20.71 -21.95 -8.84
N ASP A 109 21.25 -20.81 -8.39
CA ASP A 109 22.69 -20.55 -8.35
C ASP A 109 23.42 -21.73 -7.66
N PRO A 110 24.32 -22.42 -8.37
CA PRO A 110 25.10 -23.52 -7.83
C PRO A 110 25.85 -23.17 -6.53
N ARG A 111 26.24 -21.90 -6.34
CA ARG A 111 26.94 -21.40 -5.15
C ARG A 111 26.05 -21.34 -3.92
N LEU A 112 24.73 -21.27 -4.12
CA LEU A 112 23.72 -21.18 -3.06
C LEU A 112 22.99 -22.51 -2.83
N ARG A 113 23.44 -23.62 -3.44
CA ARG A 113 22.81 -24.95 -3.27
C ARG A 113 22.68 -25.38 -1.80
N GLY A 114 23.68 -25.08 -0.97
CA GLY A 114 23.63 -25.39 0.46
C GLY A 114 22.64 -24.53 1.26
N LEU A 115 22.11 -23.45 0.68
CA LEU A 115 21.13 -22.58 1.32
C LEU A 115 19.74 -23.24 1.34
N ARG A 116 19.40 -23.98 0.27
CA ARG A 116 18.09 -24.65 0.14
C ARG A 116 17.83 -25.68 1.24
N SER A 117 18.87 -26.35 1.76
CA SER A 117 18.74 -27.29 2.87
C SER A 117 18.62 -26.61 4.24
N GLN A 118 18.99 -25.32 4.34
CA GLN A 118 18.94 -24.55 5.58
C GLN A 118 17.61 -23.80 5.76
N VAL A 119 16.97 -23.43 4.65
CA VAL A 119 15.69 -22.72 4.63
C VAL A 119 14.55 -23.74 4.68
N PRO A 120 13.71 -23.76 5.74
CA PRO A 120 12.53 -24.63 5.78
C PRO A 120 11.61 -24.43 4.58
N GLN A 121 11.01 -25.52 4.10
CA GLN A 121 10.25 -25.53 2.85
C GLN A 121 9.11 -24.51 2.82
N LYS A 122 8.39 -24.31 3.94
CA LYS A 122 7.30 -23.32 4.06
C LYS A 122 7.70 -21.86 3.81
N TYR A 123 9.00 -21.56 3.88
CA TYR A 123 9.53 -20.24 3.58
C TYR A 123 10.10 -20.14 2.17
N GLN A 124 10.21 -21.26 1.44
CA GLN A 124 10.76 -21.24 0.09
C GLN A 124 9.71 -20.70 -0.89
N ASP A 125 10.17 -19.91 -1.85
CA ASP A 125 9.35 -19.38 -2.93
C ASP A 125 9.07 -20.45 -4.02
N ILE A 126 8.34 -21.51 -3.67
CA ILE A 126 8.11 -22.69 -4.54
C ILE A 126 6.64 -22.97 -4.87
N GLY A 127 5.68 -22.13 -4.43
CA GLY A 127 4.26 -22.33 -4.71
C GLY A 127 3.32 -21.37 -3.98
N GLU A 128 2.06 -21.78 -3.83
CA GLU A 128 1.04 -21.10 -3.02
C GLU A 128 1.14 -21.44 -1.51
N ASP A 129 2.30 -21.91 -1.07
CA ASP A 129 2.52 -22.31 0.33
C ASP A 129 2.26 -21.13 1.30
N GLU A 130 1.69 -21.45 2.46
CA GLU A 130 1.49 -20.51 3.54
C GLU A 130 2.78 -20.31 4.33
N THR A 131 3.24 -19.06 4.40
CA THR A 131 4.31 -18.62 5.28
C THR A 131 3.72 -18.06 6.58
N ASP A 132 4.38 -18.31 7.70
CA ASP A 132 4.06 -17.65 8.98
C ASP A 132 4.91 -16.37 9.19
N LEU A 133 5.76 -16.00 8.22
CA LEU A 133 6.53 -14.76 8.25
C LEU A 133 5.77 -13.64 7.55
N PHE A 134 5.47 -12.61 8.34
CA PHE A 134 4.81 -11.40 7.89
C PHE A 134 5.60 -10.18 8.34
N VAL A 135 5.45 -9.09 7.59
CA VAL A 135 5.95 -7.77 8.00
C VAL A 135 4.86 -6.74 7.73
N ASN A 136 4.60 -5.89 8.72
CA ASN A 136 3.70 -4.75 8.56
C ASN A 136 4.52 -3.48 8.37
N LEU A 137 4.67 -3.05 7.11
CA LEU A 137 5.45 -1.85 6.77
C LEU A 137 4.76 -0.54 7.18
N ALA A 138 3.49 -0.59 7.58
CA ALA A 138 2.82 0.56 8.20
C ALA A 138 3.21 0.74 9.67
N GLU A 139 3.69 -0.31 10.34
CA GLU A 139 4.13 -0.27 11.74
C GLU A 139 5.64 -0.17 11.85
N GLN A 140 6.38 -0.95 11.07
CA GLN A 140 7.84 -0.99 11.12
C GLN A 140 8.44 -1.26 9.75
N ALA A 141 9.27 -0.32 9.28
CA ALA A 141 10.04 -0.44 8.04
C ALA A 141 11.56 -0.50 8.28
N ASP A 142 12.05 -0.06 9.44
CA ASP A 142 13.48 -0.04 9.79
C ASP A 142 13.82 -1.12 10.82
N GLY A 143 15.02 -1.70 10.73
CA GLY A 143 15.53 -2.66 11.71
C GLY A 143 14.69 -3.94 11.86
N ILE A 144 14.00 -4.37 10.80
CA ILE A 144 13.10 -5.54 10.86
C ILE A 144 13.92 -6.82 11.13
N VAL A 145 13.43 -7.70 12.00
CA VAL A 145 14.04 -9.01 12.26
C VAL A 145 13.09 -10.12 11.81
N LEU A 146 13.42 -10.77 10.70
CA LEU A 146 12.63 -11.85 10.12
C LEU A 146 13.22 -13.20 10.54
N LYS A 147 12.69 -13.80 11.60
CA LYS A 147 13.19 -15.05 12.15
C LYS A 147 12.31 -16.24 11.78
N MET A 148 12.86 -17.15 10.99
CA MET A 148 12.22 -18.41 10.64
C MET A 148 12.03 -19.30 11.87
N THR A 149 10.99 -20.11 11.86
CA THR A 149 10.78 -21.20 12.82
C THR A 149 11.14 -22.54 12.21
N LYS A 150 11.32 -23.56 13.05
CA LYS A 150 11.49 -24.92 12.55
C LYS A 150 10.22 -25.33 11.78
N GLY A 151 10.40 -25.97 10.64
CA GLY A 151 9.34 -26.64 9.89
C GLY A 151 9.07 -28.02 10.45
#